data_AF-A0A0S1Y834-F1
#
_entry.id   AF-A0A0S1Y834-F1
#
_cell.length_a   1.000
_cell.length_b   1.000
_cell.length_c   1.000
_cell.angle_alpha   90.00
_cell.angle_beta   90.00
_cell.angle_gamma   90.00
#
_symmetry.space_group_name_H-M   'P 1'
#
loop_
_entity.id
_entity.type
_entity.pdbx_description
1 polymer ?
#
loop_
_entity_poly.entity_id
_entity_poly.type
_entity_poly.pdbx_seq_one_letter_code
_entity_poly.pdbx_strand_id
1 'polypeptide(L)'
;MSGDGSVVVGGATNSATNTQSPFTYTSAGGISFLSADPATSTVATDINGNGTLAVGTAVGYTGPGGPVPTQGVIWDLTTGTRVTVVTPGATSATLLAISADGKVVGGSATFSDSTGIGNAIVQNLGSSVVTRLDPTNSYTGGSSLTKLNSDGTVGVGFGFPVDSSTGINGFRWTAAGGMTDLGHLNGGAYLVPTSLNASGDVVVGTALDGASGKTRSFRWTAPTGIVSLGVLHGDINTNSIAYGVDASGNVVVGYSQSATSPSSSDGYRWTAATGMQTIPEWLNSKGIAVAGSAVAIATAQAVSADGNTVSGTLSDGNVYIARVVETTTAPVTPVDPTSPTSPSAPSAPETPPATGAGSGIITLSNFMSSLSAAAQGPSQSLQATNMVLTGAHGSRCAA
;
A
#
# COMPACT_ATOMS: atom_id res chain seq x y z
N MET A 1 -4.32 -1.25 -1.26
CA MET A 1 -5.24 -0.10 -1.20
C MET A 1 -5.50 0.39 -2.61
N SER A 2 -6.68 0.91 -2.92
CA SER A 2 -6.96 1.55 -4.20
C SER A 2 -6.05 2.78 -4.39
N GLY A 3 -5.94 3.27 -5.63
CA GLY A 3 -5.03 4.38 -5.98
C GLY A 3 -5.38 5.70 -5.28
N ASP A 4 -6.66 5.92 -4.98
CA ASP A 4 -7.17 7.05 -4.20
C ASP A 4 -7.23 6.78 -2.68
N GLY A 5 -6.90 5.55 -2.25
CA GLY A 5 -6.97 5.10 -0.86
C GLY A 5 -8.38 4.97 -0.27
N SER A 6 -9.44 5.09 -1.07
CA SER A 6 -10.83 5.00 -0.60
C SER A 6 -11.26 3.57 -0.22
N VAL A 7 -10.61 2.56 -0.82
CA VAL A 7 -10.89 1.15 -0.58
C VAL A 7 -9.61 0.42 -0.17
N VAL A 8 -9.68 -0.30 0.94
CA VAL A 8 -8.63 -1.21 1.41
C VAL A 8 -9.15 -2.64 1.36
N VAL A 9 -8.29 -3.58 0.99
CA VAL A 9 -8.59 -5.01 1.04
C VAL A 9 -7.56 -5.73 1.89
N GLY A 10 -7.93 -6.88 2.44
CA GLY A 10 -7.03 -7.73 3.19
C GLY A 10 -7.68 -9.05 3.61
N GLY A 11 -7.00 -9.77 4.50
CA GLY A 11 -7.52 -10.97 5.17
C GLY A 11 -7.58 -10.76 6.68
N ALA A 12 -8.67 -11.18 7.32
CA ALA A 12 -8.78 -11.26 8.77
C ALA A 12 -8.62 -12.71 9.21
N THR A 13 -7.76 -12.96 10.20
CA THR A 13 -7.52 -14.30 10.73
C THR A 13 -8.41 -14.56 11.94
N ASN A 14 -9.18 -15.63 11.90
CA ASN A 14 -9.84 -16.17 13.08
C ASN A 14 -8.81 -16.91 13.94
N SER A 15 -8.53 -16.41 15.14
CA SER A 15 -7.50 -16.99 16.03
C SER A 15 -7.82 -18.38 16.56
N ALA A 16 -9.11 -18.78 16.59
CA ALA A 16 -9.53 -20.10 17.04
C ALA A 16 -9.37 -21.18 15.97
N THR A 17 -9.60 -20.83 14.70
CA THR A 17 -9.59 -21.77 13.56
C THR A 17 -8.38 -21.61 12.65
N ASN A 18 -7.61 -20.53 12.82
CA ASN A 18 -6.53 -20.11 11.92
C ASN A 18 -6.97 -19.96 10.45
N THR A 19 -8.26 -19.67 10.22
CA THR A 19 -8.81 -19.45 8.88
C THR A 19 -8.81 -17.96 8.55
N GLN A 20 -8.49 -17.62 7.31
CA GLN A 20 -8.55 -16.24 6.82
C GLN A 20 -9.86 -15.96 6.09
N SER A 21 -10.41 -14.76 6.30
CA SER A 21 -11.57 -14.25 5.59
C SER A 21 -11.21 -12.93 4.89
N PRO A 22 -11.50 -12.80 3.59
CA PRO A 22 -11.18 -11.59 2.83
C PRO A 22 -12.13 -10.47 3.25
N PHE A 23 -11.63 -9.26 3.38
CA PHE A 23 -12.43 -8.08 3.70
C PHE A 23 -12.12 -6.91 2.78
N THR A 24 -13.09 -5.99 2.71
CA THR A 24 -12.91 -4.60 2.29
C THR A 24 -13.07 -3.68 3.47
N TYR A 25 -12.43 -2.52 3.42
CA TYR A 25 -12.69 -1.40 4.30
C TYR A 25 -12.91 -0.14 3.48
N THR A 26 -13.97 0.61 3.82
CA THR A 26 -14.20 1.99 3.36
C THR A 26 -14.47 2.89 4.56
N SER A 27 -14.23 4.18 4.43
CA SER A 27 -14.51 5.14 5.50
C SER A 27 -16.00 5.25 5.84
N ALA A 28 -16.88 5.10 4.83
CA ALA A 28 -18.33 5.17 5.01
C ALA A 28 -18.93 3.87 5.55
N GLY A 29 -18.41 2.72 5.12
CA GLY A 29 -18.98 1.40 5.42
C GLY A 29 -18.25 0.59 6.50
N GLY A 30 -17.05 1.01 6.91
CA GLY A 30 -16.21 0.20 7.80
C GLY A 30 -15.73 -1.09 7.12
N ILE A 31 -15.46 -2.12 7.93
CA ILE A 31 -15.05 -3.45 7.45
C ILE A 31 -16.28 -4.22 6.93
N SER A 32 -16.17 -4.76 5.72
CA SER A 32 -17.15 -5.68 5.12
C SER A 32 -16.44 -6.93 4.59
N PHE A 33 -16.90 -8.12 4.97
CA PHE A 33 -16.33 -9.39 4.51
C PHE A 33 -16.80 -9.75 3.11
N LEU A 34 -15.87 -10.15 2.24
CA LEU A 34 -16.10 -10.43 0.82
C LEU A 34 -16.55 -11.88 0.53
N SER A 35 -16.54 -12.74 1.54
CA SER A 35 -17.06 -14.09 1.42
C SER A 35 -17.67 -14.55 2.73
N ALA A 36 -18.87 -15.10 2.67
CA ALA A 36 -19.53 -15.77 3.81
C ALA A 36 -19.13 -17.25 3.95
N ASP A 37 -18.22 -17.75 3.11
CA ASP A 37 -17.92 -19.18 3.03
C ASP A 37 -17.11 -19.66 4.26
N PRO A 38 -17.68 -20.50 5.14
CA PRO A 38 -17.02 -20.92 6.37
C PRO A 38 -15.92 -21.96 6.19
N ALA A 39 -15.77 -22.53 4.98
CA ALA A 39 -14.93 -23.71 4.73
C ALA A 39 -13.62 -23.44 3.95
N THR A 40 -13.37 -22.21 3.50
CA THR A 40 -12.20 -21.87 2.67
C THR A 40 -11.40 -20.72 3.25
N SER A 41 -10.13 -20.95 3.58
CA SER A 41 -9.22 -19.87 3.97
C SER A 41 -8.97 -19.02 2.74
N THR A 42 -9.51 -17.81 2.74
CA THR A 42 -9.49 -16.94 1.56
C THR A 42 -8.96 -15.56 1.95
N VAL A 43 -8.09 -15.01 1.11
CA VAL A 43 -7.45 -13.72 1.37
C VAL A 43 -7.49 -12.87 0.11
N ALA A 44 -7.85 -11.58 0.28
CA ALA A 44 -7.64 -10.58 -0.75
C ALA A 44 -6.22 -10.02 -0.61
N THR A 45 -5.44 -10.08 -1.69
CA THR A 45 -4.01 -9.76 -1.70
C THR A 45 -3.71 -8.43 -2.36
N ASP A 46 -4.50 -8.05 -3.37
CA ASP A 46 -4.33 -6.78 -4.07
C ASP A 46 -5.63 -6.23 -4.64
N ILE A 47 -5.65 -4.94 -4.97
CA ILE A 47 -6.82 -4.23 -5.51
C ILE A 47 -6.38 -3.28 -6.63
N ASN A 48 -7.20 -3.14 -7.67
CA ASN A 48 -6.92 -2.26 -8.79
C ASN A 48 -7.09 -0.77 -8.41
N GLY A 49 -6.67 0.12 -9.32
CA GLY A 49 -6.50 1.55 -9.04
C GLY A 49 -7.79 2.27 -8.69
N ASN A 50 -8.90 1.92 -9.33
CA ASN A 50 -10.22 2.51 -9.08
C ASN A 50 -11.00 1.82 -7.94
N GLY A 51 -10.42 0.80 -7.30
CA GLY A 51 -11.03 0.12 -6.17
C GLY A 51 -12.23 -0.78 -6.50
N THR A 52 -12.42 -1.16 -7.78
CA THR A 52 -13.57 -1.98 -8.19
C THR A 52 -13.28 -3.48 -8.23
N LEU A 53 -12.01 -3.87 -8.39
CA LEU A 53 -11.60 -5.27 -8.50
C LEU A 53 -10.51 -5.59 -7.49
N ALA A 54 -10.74 -6.64 -6.70
CA ALA A 54 -9.74 -7.21 -5.81
C ALA A 54 -9.36 -8.61 -6.26
N VAL A 55 -8.09 -8.98 -6.15
CA VAL A 55 -7.61 -10.34 -6.41
C VAL A 55 -7.14 -11.00 -5.13
N GLY A 56 -7.05 -12.32 -5.17
CA GLY A 56 -6.58 -13.06 -4.03
C GLY A 56 -6.56 -14.55 -4.24
N THR A 57 -6.50 -15.24 -3.12
CA THR A 57 -6.28 -16.67 -3.07
C THR A 57 -7.29 -17.33 -2.18
N ALA A 58 -7.94 -18.37 -2.70
CA ALA A 58 -8.82 -19.24 -1.95
C ALA A 58 -8.16 -20.61 -1.80
N VAL A 59 -7.96 -21.04 -0.55
CA VAL A 59 -7.49 -22.38 -0.21
C VAL A 59 -8.74 -23.22 0.12
N GLY A 60 -9.03 -24.18 -0.74
CA GLY A 60 -10.17 -25.07 -0.56
C GLY A 60 -9.93 -26.10 0.54
N TYR A 61 -10.91 -26.30 1.43
CA TYR A 61 -11.06 -27.55 2.16
C TYR A 61 -12.52 -28.01 2.13
N THR A 62 -12.71 -29.35 2.16
CA THR A 62 -13.92 -30.17 2.42
C THR A 62 -14.61 -30.86 1.23
N GLY A 63 -14.55 -32.22 1.22
CA GLY A 63 -15.37 -33.13 0.41
C GLY A 63 -14.67 -34.47 0.07
N PRO A 64 -15.40 -35.62 -0.04
CA PRO A 64 -14.80 -36.94 -0.29
C PRO A 64 -14.25 -37.01 -1.72
N GLY A 65 -13.00 -36.58 -1.87
CA GLY A 65 -12.28 -36.46 -3.14
C GLY A 65 -10.85 -35.90 -3.01
N GLY A 66 -10.44 -35.44 -1.82
CA GLY A 66 -9.09 -34.93 -1.54
C GLY A 66 -9.04 -33.40 -1.44
N PRO A 67 -7.90 -32.82 -1.02
CA PRO A 67 -7.73 -31.37 -0.93
C PRO A 67 -7.91 -30.73 -2.31
N VAL A 68 -8.74 -29.69 -2.40
CA VAL A 68 -8.86 -28.87 -3.60
C VAL A 68 -7.59 -28.02 -3.71
N PRO A 69 -6.92 -27.95 -4.87
CA PRO A 69 -5.76 -27.09 -5.03
C PRO A 69 -6.13 -25.61 -4.81
N THR A 70 -5.14 -24.82 -4.40
CA THR A 70 -5.26 -23.37 -4.24
C THR A 70 -5.76 -22.73 -5.54
N GLN A 71 -6.71 -21.80 -5.42
CA GLN A 71 -7.31 -21.11 -6.56
C GLN A 71 -7.12 -19.60 -6.49
N GLY A 72 -6.77 -19.01 -7.63
CA GLY A 72 -6.82 -17.57 -7.85
C GLY A 72 -8.28 -17.12 -7.93
N VAL A 73 -8.62 -16.07 -7.20
CA VAL A 73 -9.97 -15.52 -7.19
C VAL A 73 -9.94 -14.02 -7.45
N ILE A 74 -11.02 -13.53 -8.04
CA ILE A 74 -11.28 -12.10 -8.22
C ILE A 74 -12.65 -11.76 -7.63
N TRP A 75 -12.70 -10.64 -6.92
CA TRP A 75 -13.94 -10.03 -6.43
C TRP A 75 -14.21 -8.77 -7.23
N ASP A 76 -15.43 -8.66 -7.75
CA ASP A 76 -15.98 -7.41 -8.21
C ASP A 76 -16.71 -6.75 -7.05
N LEU A 77 -16.13 -5.66 -6.56
CA LEU A 77 -16.60 -4.93 -5.39
C LEU A 77 -17.82 -4.06 -5.71
N THR A 78 -18.11 -3.83 -6.98
CA THR A 78 -19.30 -3.07 -7.41
C THR A 78 -20.55 -3.94 -7.41
N THR A 79 -20.40 -5.21 -7.78
CA THR A 79 -21.50 -6.18 -7.83
C THR A 79 -21.54 -7.11 -6.61
N GLY A 80 -20.48 -7.15 -5.81
CA GLY A 80 -20.31 -8.07 -4.68
C GLY A 80 -20.06 -9.52 -5.13
N THR A 81 -19.73 -9.73 -6.41
CA THR A 81 -19.54 -11.07 -6.99
C THR A 81 -18.11 -11.56 -6.84
N ARG A 82 -17.95 -12.88 -6.68
CA ARG A 82 -16.66 -13.57 -6.64
C ARG A 82 -16.61 -14.60 -7.76
N VAL A 83 -15.50 -14.62 -8.49
CA VAL A 83 -15.25 -15.59 -9.56
C VAL A 83 -13.86 -16.21 -9.39
N THR A 84 -13.75 -17.52 -9.63
CA THR A 84 -12.44 -18.18 -9.76
C THR A 84 -11.80 -17.77 -11.08
N VAL A 85 -10.56 -17.30 -11.03
CA VAL A 85 -9.78 -17.03 -12.23
C VAL A 85 -9.26 -18.34 -12.77
N VAL A 86 -9.75 -18.73 -13.96
CA VAL A 86 -9.26 -19.91 -14.66
C VAL A 86 -7.87 -19.60 -15.19
N THR A 87 -6.84 -20.25 -14.65
CA THR A 87 -5.47 -20.21 -15.16
C THR A 87 -5.23 -21.44 -16.05
N PRO A 88 -5.25 -21.31 -17.39
CA PRO A 88 -5.26 -22.47 -18.29
C PRO A 88 -4.03 -23.36 -18.12
N GLY A 89 -4.26 -24.67 -17.97
CA GLY A 89 -3.23 -25.68 -17.78
C GLY A 89 -2.64 -25.76 -16.36
N ALA A 90 -2.98 -24.83 -15.46
CA ALA A 90 -2.53 -24.88 -14.07
C ALA A 90 -3.40 -25.86 -13.27
N THR A 91 -2.76 -26.66 -12.40
CA THR A 91 -3.42 -27.48 -11.41
C THR A 91 -3.72 -26.71 -10.12
N SER A 92 -3.00 -25.61 -9.88
CA SER A 92 -3.15 -24.72 -8.73
C SER A 92 -2.69 -23.32 -9.12
N ALA A 93 -3.34 -22.28 -8.62
CA ALA A 93 -2.95 -20.88 -8.87
C ALA A 93 -3.20 -20.01 -7.64
N THR A 94 -2.29 -19.06 -7.41
CA THR A 94 -2.34 -18.03 -6.38
C THR A 94 -2.21 -16.69 -7.09
N LEU A 95 -3.13 -15.76 -6.86
CA LEU A 95 -3.03 -14.40 -7.40
C LEU A 95 -2.61 -13.44 -6.29
N LEU A 96 -1.56 -12.67 -6.57
CA LEU A 96 -0.89 -11.77 -5.62
C LEU A 96 -0.91 -10.31 -6.09
N ALA A 97 -1.12 -10.07 -7.38
CA ALA A 97 -1.07 -8.73 -7.96
C ALA A 97 -2.15 -8.54 -9.03
N ILE A 98 -2.65 -7.31 -9.13
CA ILE A 98 -3.52 -6.83 -10.22
C ILE A 98 -3.03 -5.47 -10.70
N SER A 99 -3.04 -5.23 -12.01
CA SER A 99 -2.72 -3.92 -12.59
C SER A 99 -3.74 -2.86 -12.15
N ALA A 100 -3.33 -1.59 -12.14
CA ALA A 100 -4.20 -0.50 -11.74
C ALA A 100 -5.44 -0.38 -12.66
N ASP A 101 -5.28 -0.68 -13.95
CA ASP A 101 -6.39 -0.73 -14.91
C ASP A 101 -7.28 -1.98 -14.78
N GLY A 102 -6.91 -2.92 -13.90
CA GLY A 102 -7.69 -4.11 -13.58
C GLY A 102 -7.67 -5.20 -14.66
N LYS A 103 -6.81 -5.11 -15.68
CA LYS A 103 -6.81 -6.04 -16.82
C LYS A 103 -5.82 -7.18 -16.69
N VAL A 104 -4.76 -7.00 -15.92
CA VAL A 104 -3.66 -7.96 -15.81
C VAL A 104 -3.56 -8.43 -14.37
N VAL A 105 -3.46 -9.73 -14.17
CA VAL A 105 -3.20 -10.33 -12.87
C VAL A 105 -1.89 -11.11 -12.90
N GLY A 106 -1.27 -11.27 -11.75
CA GLY A 106 -0.08 -12.07 -11.61
C GLY A 106 0.06 -12.70 -10.24
N GLY A 107 0.98 -13.64 -10.13
CA GLY A 107 1.11 -14.49 -8.95
C GLY A 107 1.99 -15.70 -9.23
N SER A 108 1.56 -16.86 -8.73
CA SER A 108 2.25 -18.14 -8.94
C SER A 108 1.25 -19.24 -9.29
N ALA A 109 1.62 -20.16 -10.17
CA ALA A 109 0.80 -21.30 -10.55
C ALA A 109 1.63 -22.58 -10.70
N THR A 110 1.05 -23.72 -10.32
CA THR A 110 1.63 -25.05 -10.53
C THR A 110 1.01 -25.66 -11.78
N PHE A 111 1.84 -26.25 -12.63
CA PHE A 111 1.41 -26.91 -13.87
C PHE A 111 1.74 -28.41 -13.79
N SER A 112 0.97 -29.25 -14.48
CA SER A 112 1.21 -30.70 -14.50
C SER A 112 2.53 -31.10 -15.17
N ASP A 113 3.08 -30.23 -16.01
CA ASP A 113 4.38 -30.40 -16.67
C ASP A 113 5.56 -29.82 -15.87
N SER A 114 5.28 -29.17 -14.72
CA SER A 114 6.30 -28.63 -13.82
C SER A 114 6.67 -29.65 -12.75
N THR A 115 7.80 -29.46 -12.08
CA THR A 115 8.30 -30.30 -10.96
C THR A 115 7.41 -30.26 -9.70
N GLY A 116 6.14 -29.86 -9.82
CA GLY A 116 5.21 -29.64 -8.71
C GLY A 116 5.36 -28.29 -8.01
N ILE A 117 6.25 -27.43 -8.51
CA ILE A 117 6.69 -26.20 -7.86
C ILE A 117 6.06 -24.99 -8.57
N GLY A 118 5.60 -24.00 -7.81
CA GLY A 118 4.90 -22.82 -8.32
C GLY A 118 5.79 -21.98 -9.24
N ASN A 119 5.28 -21.62 -10.41
CA ASN A 119 5.94 -20.77 -11.40
C ASN A 119 5.31 -19.37 -11.36
N ALA A 120 6.12 -18.32 -11.41
CA ALA A 120 5.62 -16.97 -11.57
C ALA A 120 4.82 -16.85 -12.87
N ILE A 121 3.65 -16.21 -12.79
CA ILE A 121 2.76 -16.04 -13.94
C ILE A 121 2.25 -14.60 -14.09
N VAL A 122 1.90 -14.28 -15.34
CA VAL A 122 1.07 -13.13 -15.71
C VAL A 122 -0.06 -13.60 -16.61
N GLN A 123 -1.27 -13.10 -16.36
CA GLN A 123 -2.47 -13.42 -17.13
C GLN A 123 -3.31 -12.17 -17.37
N ASN A 124 -3.67 -11.94 -18.63
CA ASN A 124 -4.72 -10.98 -18.98
C ASN A 124 -6.08 -11.58 -18.60
N LEU A 125 -6.91 -10.84 -17.89
CA LEU A 125 -8.26 -11.29 -17.55
C LEU A 125 -9.08 -11.49 -18.82
N GLY A 126 -9.83 -12.60 -18.87
CA GLY A 126 -10.58 -13.03 -20.06
C GLY A 126 -9.74 -13.73 -21.14
N SER A 127 -8.41 -13.77 -20.99
CA SER A 127 -7.53 -14.52 -21.90
C SER A 127 -7.57 -16.02 -21.60
N SER A 128 -7.52 -16.84 -22.66
CA SER A 128 -7.29 -18.29 -22.59
C SER A 128 -5.80 -18.65 -22.55
N VAL A 129 -4.92 -17.66 -22.42
CA VAL A 129 -3.46 -17.83 -22.39
C VAL A 129 -2.91 -17.22 -21.10
N VAL A 130 -2.07 -17.99 -20.41
CA VAL A 130 -1.24 -17.55 -19.28
C VAL A 130 0.22 -17.53 -19.70
N THR A 131 0.95 -16.49 -19.29
CA THR A 131 2.40 -16.39 -19.52
C THR A 131 3.14 -16.90 -18.30
N ARG A 132 3.92 -17.97 -18.46
CA ARG A 132 4.88 -18.43 -17.45
C ARG A 132 6.15 -17.59 -17.57
N LEU A 133 6.57 -16.97 -16.47
CA LEU A 133 7.69 -16.01 -16.51
C LEU A 133 9.06 -16.69 -16.48
N ASP A 134 9.11 -17.92 -15.95
CA ASP A 134 10.29 -18.78 -15.95
C ASP A 134 10.05 -20.04 -16.80
N PRO A 135 10.00 -19.94 -18.14
CA PRO A 135 9.77 -21.10 -19.00
C PRO A 135 10.97 -22.05 -19.05
N THR A 136 12.15 -21.62 -18.61
CA THR A 136 13.39 -22.40 -18.61
C THR A 136 13.65 -23.13 -17.29
N ASN A 137 12.77 -22.97 -16.29
CA ASN A 137 12.95 -23.49 -14.92
C ASN A 137 14.29 -23.08 -14.31
N SER A 138 14.73 -21.84 -14.55
CA SER A 138 15.90 -21.26 -13.89
C SER A 138 15.71 -21.18 -12.36
N TYR A 139 14.45 -21.19 -11.91
CA TYR A 139 14.03 -21.21 -10.51
C TYR A 139 13.42 -22.57 -10.12
N THR A 140 14.26 -23.59 -9.92
CA THR A 140 13.78 -24.94 -9.59
C THR A 140 13.09 -25.04 -8.23
N GLY A 141 13.37 -24.15 -7.27
CA GLY A 141 12.63 -24.07 -6.01
C GLY A 141 11.36 -23.21 -6.09
N GLY A 142 11.06 -22.67 -7.28
CA GLY A 142 9.83 -21.95 -7.59
C GLY A 142 10.02 -20.45 -7.72
N SER A 143 9.03 -19.80 -8.31
CA SER A 143 8.99 -18.36 -8.50
C SER A 143 7.58 -17.81 -8.27
N SER A 144 7.52 -16.55 -7.85
CA SER A 144 6.27 -15.83 -7.62
C SER A 144 6.41 -14.39 -8.06
N LEU A 145 5.48 -13.91 -8.89
CA LEU A 145 5.30 -12.49 -9.13
C LEU A 145 4.45 -11.91 -8.00
N THR A 146 4.93 -10.86 -7.35
CA THR A 146 4.29 -10.28 -6.17
C THR A 146 3.67 -8.93 -6.43
N LYS A 147 4.16 -8.17 -7.42
CA LYS A 147 3.62 -6.86 -7.78
C LYS A 147 3.71 -6.57 -9.28
N LEU A 148 2.73 -5.81 -9.77
CA LEU A 148 2.63 -5.28 -11.13
C LEU A 148 2.65 -3.75 -11.11
N ASN A 149 3.09 -3.16 -12.21
CA ASN A 149 2.96 -1.73 -12.46
C ASN A 149 1.53 -1.37 -12.91
N SER A 150 1.26 -0.10 -13.19
CA SER A 150 -0.10 0.40 -13.41
C SER A 150 -0.83 -0.23 -14.60
N ASP A 151 -0.13 -0.58 -15.68
CA ASP A 151 -0.70 -1.20 -16.88
C ASP A 151 -0.44 -2.71 -16.99
N GLY A 152 0.24 -3.31 -16.00
CA GLY A 152 0.56 -4.73 -15.97
C GLY A 152 1.63 -5.18 -16.96
N THR A 153 2.37 -4.27 -17.59
CA THR A 153 3.46 -4.60 -18.53
C THR A 153 4.81 -4.84 -17.85
N VAL A 154 4.93 -4.45 -16.58
CA VAL A 154 6.13 -4.66 -15.75
C VAL A 154 5.70 -5.28 -14.42
N GLY A 155 6.50 -6.22 -13.91
CA GLY A 155 6.28 -6.80 -12.61
C GLY A 155 7.56 -7.17 -11.90
N VAL A 156 7.47 -7.39 -10.60
CA VAL A 156 8.57 -7.87 -9.77
C VAL A 156 8.13 -9.05 -8.93
N GLY A 157 9.12 -9.84 -8.54
CA GLY A 157 8.90 -11.00 -7.72
C GLY A 157 10.21 -11.58 -7.26
N PHE A 158 10.15 -12.82 -6.79
CA PHE A 158 11.33 -13.56 -6.38
C PHE A 158 11.21 -15.03 -6.75
N GLY A 159 12.34 -15.72 -6.76
CA GLY A 159 12.38 -17.17 -6.90
C GLY A 159 13.61 -17.79 -6.25
N PHE A 160 13.64 -19.12 -6.29
CA PHE A 160 14.69 -19.97 -5.71
C PHE A 160 15.44 -20.70 -6.85
N PRO A 161 16.60 -20.20 -7.29
CA PRO A 161 17.36 -20.76 -8.41
C PRO A 161 18.11 -22.06 -8.08
N VAL A 162 18.58 -22.74 -9.13
CA VAL A 162 19.14 -24.11 -9.07
C VAL A 162 20.52 -24.21 -8.41
N ASP A 163 21.33 -23.17 -8.56
CA ASP A 163 22.79 -23.24 -8.38
C ASP A 163 23.39 -22.10 -7.55
N SER A 164 22.57 -21.26 -6.92
CA SER A 164 23.08 -20.12 -6.18
C SER A 164 23.50 -20.51 -4.75
N SER A 165 24.64 -19.95 -4.33
CA SER A 165 25.03 -19.85 -2.92
C SER A 165 24.14 -18.89 -2.11
N THR A 166 23.14 -18.28 -2.75
CA THR A 166 22.21 -17.27 -2.23
C THR A 166 20.77 -17.80 -2.29
N GLY A 167 20.01 -17.72 -1.21
CA GLY A 167 18.76 -18.48 -1.07
C GLY A 167 17.55 -17.94 -1.84
N ILE A 168 17.52 -16.65 -2.21
CA ILE A 168 16.36 -16.01 -2.86
C ILE A 168 16.84 -14.91 -3.82
N ASN A 169 16.47 -14.99 -5.10
CA ASN A 169 16.76 -13.92 -6.05
C ASN A 169 15.49 -13.15 -6.40
N GLY A 170 15.60 -11.83 -6.37
CA GLY A 170 14.58 -10.94 -6.91
C GLY A 170 14.71 -10.84 -8.42
N PHE A 171 13.57 -10.75 -9.09
CA PHE A 171 13.52 -10.51 -10.53
C PHE A 171 12.63 -9.33 -10.87
N ARG A 172 12.87 -8.78 -12.05
CA ARG A 172 11.98 -7.86 -12.75
C ARG A 172 11.58 -8.48 -14.08
N TRP A 173 10.28 -8.50 -14.36
CA TRP A 173 9.73 -8.96 -15.63
C TRP A 173 9.20 -7.77 -16.43
N THR A 174 9.35 -7.84 -17.75
CA THR A 174 8.66 -6.95 -18.69
C THR A 174 7.97 -7.77 -19.78
N ALA A 175 6.83 -7.31 -20.26
CA ALA A 175 6.11 -7.95 -21.35
C ALA A 175 6.97 -8.07 -22.63
N ALA A 176 7.85 -7.09 -22.88
CA ALA A 176 8.70 -7.07 -24.08
C ALA A 176 10.00 -7.88 -23.92
N GLY A 177 10.60 -7.89 -22.73
CA GLY A 177 11.94 -8.43 -22.48
C GLY A 177 11.97 -9.72 -21.66
N GLY A 178 10.84 -10.18 -21.15
CA GLY A 178 10.77 -11.34 -20.26
C GLY A 178 11.32 -11.04 -18.86
N MET A 179 11.70 -12.11 -18.17
CA MET A 179 12.21 -12.10 -16.79
C MET A 179 13.71 -11.80 -16.75
N THR A 180 14.13 -10.91 -15.85
CA THR A 180 15.53 -10.54 -15.65
C THR A 180 15.85 -10.56 -14.15
N ASP A 181 16.95 -11.21 -13.78
CA ASP A 181 17.47 -11.21 -12.40
C ASP A 181 17.95 -9.81 -12.02
N LEU A 182 17.63 -9.36 -10.79
CA LEU A 182 18.00 -8.03 -10.30
C LEU A 182 19.43 -7.97 -9.72
N GLY A 183 20.06 -9.12 -9.49
CA GLY A 183 21.33 -9.28 -8.81
C GLY A 183 21.19 -9.30 -7.28
N HIS A 184 22.32 -9.14 -6.60
CA HIS A 184 22.41 -9.13 -5.14
C HIS A 184 23.19 -7.91 -4.65
N LEU A 185 22.77 -7.34 -3.51
CA LEU A 185 23.46 -6.21 -2.89
C LEU A 185 24.81 -6.65 -2.33
N ASN A 186 25.90 -6.20 -2.95
CA ASN A 186 27.28 -6.54 -2.56
C ASN A 186 27.53 -8.05 -2.43
N GLY A 187 26.87 -8.87 -3.26
CA GLY A 187 26.98 -10.33 -3.22
C GLY A 187 26.30 -11.01 -2.03
N GLY A 188 25.39 -10.32 -1.33
CA GLY A 188 24.66 -10.91 -0.21
C GLY A 188 23.72 -12.05 -0.62
N ALA A 189 23.24 -12.80 0.38
CA ALA A 189 22.59 -14.08 0.19
C ALA A 189 21.10 -14.04 -0.23
N TYR A 190 20.47 -12.86 -0.24
CA TYR A 190 19.10 -12.75 -0.74
C TYR A 190 18.79 -11.34 -1.23
N LEU A 191 17.80 -11.26 -2.13
CA LEU A 191 17.16 -10.02 -2.55
C LEU A 191 15.65 -10.25 -2.76
N VAL A 192 14.82 -9.42 -2.12
CA VAL A 192 13.36 -9.53 -2.18
C VAL A 192 12.75 -8.17 -2.52
N PRO A 193 12.26 -7.98 -3.75
CA PRO A 193 11.48 -6.80 -4.14
C PRO A 193 10.15 -6.78 -3.40
N THR A 194 9.77 -5.62 -2.86
CA THR A 194 8.49 -5.43 -2.16
C THR A 194 7.55 -4.52 -2.93
N SER A 195 8.09 -3.60 -3.75
CA SER A 195 7.30 -2.62 -4.49
C SER A 195 8.04 -2.09 -5.72
N LEU A 196 7.29 -1.47 -6.63
CA LEU A 196 7.75 -0.77 -7.82
C LEU A 196 6.91 0.50 -8.06
N ASN A 197 7.48 1.49 -8.73
CA ASN A 197 6.76 2.70 -9.10
C ASN A 197 5.78 2.45 -10.28
N ALA A 198 5.02 3.47 -10.66
CA ALA A 198 3.92 3.31 -11.63
C ALA A 198 4.36 2.85 -13.03
N SER A 199 5.54 3.28 -13.48
CA SER A 199 6.20 2.83 -14.72
C SER A 199 6.99 1.54 -14.57
N GLY A 200 7.33 1.14 -13.34
CA GLY A 200 8.11 -0.04 -13.03
C GLY A 200 9.59 0.04 -13.39
N ASP A 201 10.16 1.23 -13.57
CA ASP A 201 11.58 1.47 -13.77
C ASP A 201 12.37 1.66 -12.46
N VAL A 202 11.65 1.89 -11.35
CA VAL A 202 12.19 1.91 -9.99
C VAL A 202 11.62 0.75 -9.19
N VAL A 203 12.49 -0.07 -8.61
CA VAL A 203 12.11 -1.19 -7.73
C VAL A 203 12.73 -0.98 -6.36
N VAL A 204 11.97 -1.26 -5.31
CA VAL A 204 12.44 -1.18 -3.92
C VAL A 204 12.18 -2.49 -3.20
N GLY A 205 12.93 -2.72 -2.13
CA GLY A 205 12.74 -3.90 -1.32
C GLY A 205 13.81 -4.04 -0.27
N THR A 206 14.07 -5.29 0.10
CA THR A 206 15.05 -5.65 1.11
C THR A 206 16.07 -6.64 0.54
N ALA A 207 17.33 -6.49 0.92
CA ALA A 207 18.40 -7.38 0.53
C ALA A 207 19.36 -7.60 1.71
N LEU A 208 19.99 -8.77 1.76
CA LEU A 208 21.19 -8.92 2.59
C LEU A 208 22.32 -8.17 1.91
N ASP A 209 22.95 -7.25 2.62
CA ASP A 209 24.16 -6.60 2.16
C ASP A 209 25.37 -7.49 2.46
N GLY A 210 26.00 -8.03 1.42
CA GLY A 210 27.17 -8.90 1.58
C GLY A 210 28.39 -8.19 2.18
N ALA A 211 28.47 -6.85 2.12
CA ALA A 211 29.56 -6.10 2.70
C ALA A 211 29.40 -5.88 4.21
N SER A 212 28.17 -5.60 4.68
CA SER A 212 27.90 -5.35 6.11
C SER A 212 27.33 -6.55 6.86
N GLY A 213 26.84 -7.57 6.16
CA GLY A 213 26.13 -8.71 6.74
C GLY A 213 24.77 -8.34 7.35
N LYS A 214 24.22 -7.18 6.99
CA LYS A 214 22.95 -6.65 7.52
C LYS A 214 21.88 -6.59 6.45
N THR A 215 20.63 -6.64 6.87
CA THR A 215 19.49 -6.38 5.99
C THR A 215 19.43 -4.90 5.67
N ARG A 216 19.27 -4.58 4.39
CA ARG A 216 19.18 -3.21 3.89
C ARG A 216 17.96 -3.03 3.01
N SER A 217 17.29 -1.90 3.20
CA SER A 217 16.45 -1.31 2.17
C SER A 217 17.30 -1.05 0.93
N PHE A 218 16.81 -1.44 -0.23
CA PHE A 218 17.45 -1.12 -1.50
C PHE A 218 16.52 -0.35 -2.43
N ARG A 219 17.14 0.35 -3.38
CA ARG A 219 16.50 0.89 -4.58
C ARG A 219 17.29 0.42 -5.80
N TRP A 220 16.57 -0.10 -6.77
CA TRP A 220 17.10 -0.51 -8.06
C TRP A 220 16.61 0.45 -9.14
N THR A 221 17.51 0.76 -10.07
CA THR A 221 17.16 1.26 -11.39
C THR A 221 18.07 0.61 -12.42
N ALA A 222 17.64 0.53 -13.68
CA ALA A 222 18.47 -0.03 -14.74
C ALA A 222 19.87 0.64 -14.84
N PRO A 223 20.02 1.98 -14.72
CA PRO A 223 21.35 2.61 -14.79
C PRO A 223 22.26 2.35 -13.59
N THR A 224 21.70 2.20 -12.38
CA THR A 224 22.50 2.13 -11.14
C THR A 224 22.65 0.73 -10.57
N GLY A 225 21.85 -0.23 -11.03
CA GLY A 225 21.70 -1.52 -10.33
C GLY A 225 21.14 -1.34 -8.92
N ILE A 226 21.44 -2.31 -8.05
CA ILE A 226 20.99 -2.34 -6.64
C ILE A 226 21.86 -1.42 -5.80
N VAL A 227 21.22 -0.43 -5.17
CA VAL A 227 21.87 0.51 -4.26
C VAL A 227 21.18 0.46 -2.90
N SER A 228 21.96 0.37 -1.82
CA SER A 228 21.41 0.49 -0.46
C SER A 228 20.89 1.91 -0.22
N LEU A 229 19.72 2.03 0.42
CA LEU A 229 19.19 3.31 0.88
C LEU A 229 19.82 3.78 2.20
N GLY A 230 20.71 2.97 2.78
CA GLY A 230 21.34 3.22 4.06
C GLY A 230 20.48 2.80 5.25
N VAL A 231 20.70 3.50 6.36
CA VAL A 231 20.07 3.31 7.65
C VAL A 231 19.73 4.67 8.24
N LEU A 232 18.72 4.72 9.09
CA LEU A 232 18.34 5.94 9.78
C LEU A 232 19.49 6.37 10.72
N HIS A 233 19.79 7.68 10.73
CA HIS A 233 20.85 8.32 11.54
C HIS A 233 22.27 7.74 11.41
N GLY A 234 22.53 6.93 10.38
CA GLY A 234 23.87 6.37 10.14
C GLY A 234 24.23 5.17 11.01
N ASP A 235 23.25 4.55 11.69
CA ASP A 235 23.46 3.40 12.56
C ASP A 235 23.75 2.10 11.78
N ILE A 236 24.96 1.98 11.21
CA ILE A 236 25.33 0.93 10.25
C ILE A 236 25.18 -0.51 10.76
N ASN A 237 24.98 -0.73 12.06
CA ASN A 237 24.83 -2.07 12.65
C ASN A 237 23.38 -2.56 12.76
N THR A 238 22.39 -1.74 12.38
CA THR A 238 20.96 -2.06 12.42
C THR A 238 20.48 -2.62 11.08
N ASN A 239 19.23 -3.03 10.98
CA ASN A 239 18.59 -3.46 9.74
C ASN A 239 17.65 -2.36 9.20
N SER A 240 17.46 -2.31 7.88
CA SER A 240 16.43 -1.48 7.24
C SER A 240 15.62 -2.28 6.23
N ILE A 241 14.32 -2.00 6.11
CA ILE A 241 13.40 -2.63 5.16
C ILE A 241 12.60 -1.56 4.43
N ALA A 242 12.40 -1.71 3.11
CA ALA A 242 11.49 -0.89 2.32
C ALA A 242 10.17 -1.63 2.06
N TYR A 243 9.05 -0.93 2.22
CA TYR A 243 7.71 -1.46 1.98
C TYR A 243 7.04 -0.87 0.74
N GLY A 244 7.25 0.43 0.47
CA GLY A 244 6.53 1.13 -0.58
C GLY A 244 7.37 2.21 -1.24
N VAL A 245 6.97 2.55 -2.47
CA VAL A 245 7.52 3.64 -3.27
C VAL A 245 6.38 4.43 -3.92
N ASP A 246 6.56 5.73 -4.08
CA ASP A 246 5.58 6.59 -4.77
C ASP A 246 5.53 6.32 -6.28
N ALA A 247 4.57 6.94 -6.98
CA ALA A 247 4.35 6.67 -8.40
C ALA A 247 5.54 7.12 -9.27
N SER A 248 6.31 8.11 -8.81
CA SER A 248 7.48 8.62 -9.52
C SER A 248 8.79 7.90 -9.18
N GLY A 249 8.83 7.08 -8.13
CA GLY A 249 10.06 6.38 -7.74
C GLY A 249 11.05 7.23 -6.91
N ASN A 250 10.58 8.34 -6.34
CA ASN A 250 11.37 9.36 -5.65
C ASN A 250 11.26 9.29 -4.13
N VAL A 251 10.14 8.76 -3.62
CA VAL A 251 9.87 8.64 -2.18
C VAL A 251 9.75 7.17 -1.82
N VAL A 252 10.58 6.70 -0.90
CA VAL A 252 10.55 5.31 -0.41
C VAL A 252 10.21 5.32 1.08
N VAL A 253 9.34 4.41 1.51
CA VAL A 253 8.94 4.28 2.91
C VAL A 253 9.22 2.87 3.44
N GLY A 254 9.47 2.78 4.73
CA GLY A 254 9.75 1.53 5.40
C GLY A 254 10.04 1.70 6.89
N TYR A 255 10.87 0.84 7.44
CA TYR A 255 11.40 1.03 8.80
C TYR A 255 12.89 0.75 8.88
N SER A 256 13.54 1.41 9.84
CA SER A 256 14.90 1.14 10.28
C SER A 256 14.85 0.64 11.71
N GLN A 257 15.55 -0.44 12.01
CA GLN A 257 15.67 -0.94 13.37
C GLN A 257 16.49 0.05 14.21
N SER A 258 16.13 0.22 15.47
CA SER A 258 16.85 1.09 16.40
C SER A 258 18.17 0.45 16.83
N ALA A 259 19.23 1.24 16.93
CA ALA A 259 20.53 0.76 17.43
C ALA A 259 20.51 0.44 18.92
N THR A 260 19.61 1.06 19.68
CA THR A 260 19.53 0.91 21.14
C THR A 260 18.60 -0.22 21.58
N SER A 261 17.69 -0.67 20.69
CA SER A 261 16.84 -1.83 20.94
C SER A 261 16.45 -2.54 19.64
N PRO A 262 16.85 -3.81 19.45
CA PRO A 262 16.49 -4.55 18.24
C PRO A 262 14.99 -4.88 18.14
N SER A 263 14.22 -4.76 19.23
CA SER A 263 12.76 -4.88 19.20
C SER A 263 12.05 -3.56 18.91
N SER A 264 12.80 -2.47 18.75
CA SER A 264 12.30 -1.15 18.38
C SER A 264 12.72 -0.81 16.96
N SER A 265 11.84 -0.12 16.25
CA SER A 265 12.09 0.40 14.92
C SER A 265 11.46 1.78 14.76
N ASP A 266 12.02 2.54 13.82
CA ASP A 266 11.51 3.82 13.40
C ASP A 266 11.07 3.76 11.93
N GLY A 267 9.82 4.14 11.68
CA GLY A 267 9.31 4.33 10.33
C GLY A 267 10.04 5.48 9.65
N TYR A 268 10.55 5.24 8.44
CA TYR A 268 11.28 6.25 7.69
C TYR A 268 10.57 6.64 6.39
N ARG A 269 10.87 7.85 5.93
CA ARG A 269 10.67 8.34 4.57
C ARG A 269 12.04 8.70 3.99
N TRP A 270 12.36 8.14 2.84
CA TRP A 270 13.62 8.37 2.13
C TRP A 270 13.38 9.15 0.84
N THR A 271 14.30 10.08 0.55
CA THR A 271 14.48 10.65 -0.79
C THR A 271 15.96 10.71 -1.12
N ALA A 272 16.31 10.81 -2.41
CA ALA A 272 17.70 10.95 -2.82
C ALA A 272 18.37 12.22 -2.23
N ALA A 273 17.59 13.28 -1.99
CA ALA A 273 18.11 14.55 -1.49
C ALA A 273 18.37 14.54 0.02
N THR A 274 17.57 13.79 0.78
CA THR A 274 17.57 13.86 2.26
C THR A 274 18.12 12.62 2.92
N GLY A 275 18.26 11.50 2.20
CA GLY A 275 18.42 10.20 2.82
C GLY A 275 17.18 9.80 3.63
N MET A 276 17.36 8.86 4.57
CA MET A 276 16.29 8.43 5.48
C MET A 276 16.04 9.50 6.54
N GLN A 277 14.79 9.93 6.66
CA GLN A 277 14.29 10.74 7.76
C GLN A 277 13.21 9.95 8.49
N THR A 278 13.12 10.10 9.81
CA THR A 278 11.90 9.67 10.52
C THR A 278 10.69 10.46 10.00
N ILE A 279 9.49 9.91 10.18
CA ILE A 279 8.26 10.64 9.82
C ILE A 279 8.14 11.99 10.57
N PRO A 280 8.45 12.08 11.89
CA PRO A 280 8.47 13.38 12.57
C PRO A 280 9.53 14.36 12.02
N GLU A 281 10.74 13.89 11.70
CA GLU A 281 11.77 14.76 11.10
C GLU A 281 11.36 15.31 9.73
N TRP A 282 10.75 14.46 8.89
CA TRP A 282 10.20 14.89 7.61
C TRP A 282 9.15 15.99 7.79
N LEU A 283 8.19 15.82 8.71
CA LEU A 283 7.16 16.81 8.98
C LEU A 283 7.75 18.11 9.57
N ASN A 284 8.65 17.99 10.54
CA ASN A 284 9.35 19.14 11.13
C ASN A 284 10.15 19.92 10.06
N SER A 285 10.78 19.23 9.10
CA SER A 285 11.50 19.87 7.99
C SER A 285 10.60 20.69 7.05
N LYS A 286 9.28 20.42 7.08
CA LYS A 286 8.24 21.17 6.36
C LYS A 286 7.56 22.23 7.24
N GLY A 287 8.09 22.50 8.43
CA GLY A 287 7.54 23.47 9.39
C GLY A 287 6.29 22.97 10.13
N ILE A 288 5.98 21.68 10.05
CA ILE A 288 4.81 21.08 10.70
C ILE A 288 5.24 20.57 12.07
N ALA A 289 4.81 21.25 13.12
CA ALA A 289 5.13 20.85 14.48
C ALA A 289 4.49 19.50 14.82
N VAL A 290 5.32 18.49 15.05
CA VAL A 290 4.88 17.23 15.65
C VAL A 290 5.05 17.36 17.15
N ALA A 291 3.94 17.50 17.89
CA ALA A 291 3.97 17.39 19.34
C ALA A 291 4.67 16.08 19.70
N GLY A 292 5.68 16.12 20.57
CA GLY A 292 6.50 14.96 20.91
C GLY A 292 5.61 13.77 21.21
N SER A 293 5.45 12.86 20.25
CA SER A 293 4.55 11.74 20.39
C SER A 293 5.16 10.84 21.45
N ALA A 294 4.45 10.63 22.55
CA ALA A 294 4.87 9.65 23.55
C ALA A 294 4.97 8.23 22.95
N VAL A 295 4.34 8.01 21.79
CA VAL A 295 4.35 6.74 21.06
C VAL A 295 5.19 6.87 19.79
N ALA A 296 6.22 6.03 19.66
CA ALA A 296 7.11 6.04 18.51
C ALA A 296 6.42 5.55 17.23
N ILE A 297 6.85 6.05 16.08
CA ILE A 297 6.39 5.60 14.77
C ILE A 297 7.14 4.30 14.45
N ALA A 298 6.52 3.15 14.63
CA ALA A 298 7.20 1.86 14.46
C ALA A 298 7.51 1.55 12.99
N THR A 299 6.57 1.83 12.09
CA THR A 299 6.71 1.52 10.66
C THR A 299 6.08 2.61 9.78
N ALA A 300 6.59 2.75 8.55
CA ALA A 300 5.92 3.44 7.45
C ALA A 300 5.66 2.42 6.34
N GLN A 301 4.42 1.98 6.18
CA GLN A 301 4.05 0.82 5.36
C GLN A 301 3.55 1.20 3.97
N ALA A 302 2.93 2.38 3.81
CA ALA A 302 2.42 2.83 2.53
C ALA A 302 2.69 4.32 2.31
N VAL A 303 2.81 4.69 1.04
CA VAL A 303 3.01 6.06 0.57
C VAL A 303 2.03 6.34 -0.58
N SER A 304 1.48 7.55 -0.62
CA SER A 304 0.61 7.98 -1.73
C SER A 304 1.38 8.13 -3.03
N ALA A 305 0.66 8.12 -4.16
CA ALA A 305 1.25 8.27 -5.49
C ALA A 305 2.08 9.55 -5.65
N ASP A 306 1.69 10.64 -4.98
CA ASP A 306 2.38 11.93 -4.98
C ASP A 306 3.49 12.04 -3.91
N GLY A 307 3.69 11.02 -3.07
CA GLY A 307 4.75 11.00 -2.06
C GLY A 307 4.52 11.88 -0.83
N ASN A 308 3.32 12.47 -0.69
CA ASN A 308 2.99 13.47 0.35
C ASN A 308 2.17 12.92 1.52
N THR A 309 1.69 11.68 1.42
CA THR A 309 0.98 10.97 2.49
C THR A 309 1.69 9.66 2.79
N VAL A 310 1.89 9.38 4.07
CA VAL A 310 2.49 8.13 4.56
C VAL A 310 1.57 7.54 5.63
N SER A 311 1.38 6.23 5.62
CA SER A 311 0.66 5.53 6.68
C SER A 311 1.45 4.33 7.19
N GLY A 312 1.15 3.92 8.42
CA GLY A 312 1.84 2.81 9.07
C GLY A 312 1.34 2.57 10.48
N THR A 313 2.18 1.93 11.30
CA THR A 313 1.87 1.62 12.70
C THR A 313 2.77 2.35 13.68
N LEU A 314 2.20 2.66 14.83
CA LEU A 314 2.88 3.14 16.03
C LEU A 314 3.39 1.95 16.85
N SER A 315 4.28 2.22 17.80
CA SER A 315 4.87 1.20 18.69
C SER A 315 3.87 0.51 19.62
N ASP A 316 2.70 1.09 19.82
CA ASP A 316 1.58 0.51 20.58
C ASP A 316 0.63 -0.33 19.70
N GLY A 317 0.93 -0.47 18.40
CA GLY A 317 0.14 -1.21 17.43
C GLY A 317 -0.96 -0.39 16.74
N ASN A 318 -1.21 0.86 17.16
CA ASN A 318 -2.20 1.72 16.50
C ASN A 318 -1.73 2.20 15.13
N VAL A 319 -2.67 2.49 14.23
CA VAL A 319 -2.35 3.04 12.91
C VAL A 319 -2.28 4.57 12.93
N TYR A 320 -1.47 5.14 12.02
CA TYR A 320 -1.41 6.57 11.78
C TYR A 320 -1.43 6.91 10.29
N ILE A 321 -1.79 8.16 9.99
CA ILE A 321 -1.54 8.81 8.71
C ILE A 321 -0.76 10.09 8.96
N ALA A 322 0.33 10.28 8.22
CA ALA A 322 1.12 11.49 8.19
C ALA A 322 0.99 12.14 6.81
N ARG A 323 0.70 13.44 6.75
CA ARG A 323 0.49 14.16 5.48
C ARG A 323 1.13 15.54 5.47
N VAL A 324 1.68 15.92 4.32
CA VAL A 324 2.07 17.29 3.99
C VAL A 324 1.12 17.79 2.89
N VAL A 325 0.44 18.90 3.15
CA VAL A 325 -0.37 19.61 2.16
C VAL A 325 0.43 20.84 1.74
N GLU A 326 1.05 20.79 0.56
CA GLU A 326 1.72 21.96 0.01
C GLU A 326 0.66 22.89 -0.59
N THR A 327 0.42 24.04 0.04
CA THR A 327 -0.40 25.10 -0.55
C THR A 327 0.38 25.78 -1.66
N THR A 328 0.06 25.45 -2.91
CA THR A 328 0.54 26.21 -4.06
C THR A 328 -0.13 27.59 -4.01
N THR A 329 0.56 28.58 -3.47
CA THR A 329 0.19 29.98 -3.69
C THR A 329 0.51 30.29 -5.15
N ALA A 330 -0.50 30.34 -6.00
CA ALA A 330 -0.33 30.90 -7.33
C ALA A 330 0.24 32.33 -7.20
N PRO A 331 1.21 32.75 -8.03
CA PRO A 331 1.71 34.12 -7.98
C PRO A 331 0.55 35.06 -8.26
N VAL A 332 0.16 35.86 -7.27
CA VAL A 332 -0.74 36.99 -7.49
C VAL A 332 -0.02 37.97 -8.41
N THR A 333 -0.45 38.03 -9.67
CA THR A 333 -0.06 39.12 -10.56
C THR A 333 -0.68 40.40 -9.99
N PRO A 334 0.10 41.44 -9.66
CA PRO A 334 -0.46 42.70 -9.17
C PRO A 334 -1.36 43.29 -10.26
N VAL A 335 -2.64 43.48 -9.94
CA VAL A 335 -3.54 44.25 -10.81
C VAL A 335 -3.23 45.73 -10.62
N ASP A 336 -2.94 46.42 -11.72
CA ASP A 336 -2.57 47.84 -11.78
C ASP A 336 -3.71 48.74 -11.26
N PRO A 337 -3.51 49.58 -10.24
CA PRO A 337 -4.56 50.39 -9.63
C PRO A 337 -4.80 51.69 -10.42
N THR A 338 -5.38 51.60 -11.62
CA THR A 338 -5.89 52.80 -12.32
C THR A 338 -7.26 52.57 -12.96
N SER A 339 -8.32 52.53 -12.13
CA SER A 339 -9.68 52.81 -12.59
C SER A 339 -10.53 53.40 -11.46
N PRO A 340 -11.10 54.62 -11.60
CA PRO A 340 -11.89 55.24 -10.53
C PRO A 340 -13.40 55.00 -10.72
N THR A 341 -14.07 54.50 -9.66
CA THR A 341 -15.32 55.01 -9.01
C THR A 341 -16.28 53.92 -8.47
N SER A 342 -16.40 53.87 -7.12
CA SER A 342 -17.59 53.53 -6.27
C SER A 342 -18.10 52.07 -6.11
N PRO A 343 -18.77 51.67 -5.00
CA PRO A 343 -18.50 51.85 -3.56
C PRO A 343 -18.28 50.50 -2.82
N SER A 344 -17.61 50.56 -1.65
CA SER A 344 -17.34 49.45 -0.71
C SER A 344 -16.48 48.31 -1.28
N ALA A 345 -15.17 48.38 -1.04
CA ALA A 345 -14.27 47.25 -1.23
C ALA A 345 -14.82 46.02 -0.45
N PRO A 346 -14.88 44.82 -1.06
CA PRO A 346 -15.02 43.59 -0.30
C PRO A 346 -13.88 43.55 0.72
N SER A 347 -14.16 43.02 1.92
CA SER A 347 -13.12 42.68 2.89
C SER A 347 -11.96 42.00 2.18
N ALA A 348 -10.72 42.36 2.53
CA ALA A 348 -9.51 41.77 1.96
C ALA A 348 -9.66 40.25 1.85
N PRO A 349 -9.12 39.59 0.80
CA PRO A 349 -9.14 38.13 0.71
C PRO A 349 -8.66 37.58 2.04
N GLU A 350 -9.44 36.65 2.63
CA GLU A 350 -9.01 35.96 3.84
C GLU A 350 -7.57 35.52 3.64
N THR A 351 -6.72 35.82 4.61
CA THR A 351 -5.33 35.39 4.65
C THR A 351 -5.28 33.93 4.18
N PRO A 352 -4.47 33.57 3.17
CA PRO A 352 -4.34 32.17 2.76
C PRO A 352 -4.11 31.33 4.00
N PRO A 353 -4.74 30.13 4.13
CA PRO A 353 -4.54 29.30 5.30
C PRO A 353 -3.04 29.15 5.52
N ALA A 354 -2.59 29.31 6.77
CA ALA A 354 -1.20 29.05 7.12
C ALA A 354 -0.80 27.69 6.53
N THR A 355 0.39 27.61 5.93
CA THR A 355 1.04 26.34 5.60
C THR A 355 0.83 25.39 6.78
N GLY A 356 0.04 24.32 6.59
CA GLY A 356 -0.30 23.40 7.68
C GLY A 356 -1.78 23.03 7.84
N ALA A 357 -2.74 23.72 7.19
CA ALA A 357 -4.14 23.28 7.22
C ALA A 357 -4.27 21.86 6.63
N GLY A 358 -4.59 20.87 7.48
CA GLY A 358 -4.68 19.47 7.09
C GLY A 358 -3.35 18.72 6.94
N SER A 359 -2.23 19.30 7.39
CA SER A 359 -0.93 18.62 7.48
C SER A 359 -0.64 18.18 8.93
N GLY A 360 0.14 17.13 9.10
CA GLY A 360 0.49 16.58 10.42
C GLY A 360 0.33 15.07 10.52
N ILE A 361 0.40 14.55 11.75
CA ILE A 361 0.12 13.14 12.07
C ILE A 361 -1.26 13.05 12.70
N ILE A 362 -2.11 12.19 12.14
CA ILE A 362 -3.42 11.85 12.68
C ILE A 362 -3.37 10.39 13.13
N THR A 363 -3.56 10.16 14.43
CA THR A 363 -3.77 8.82 15.00
C THR A 363 -5.26 8.48 15.08
N LEU A 364 -5.61 7.21 15.26
CA LEU A 364 -6.99 6.80 15.51
C LEU A 364 -7.60 7.53 16.72
N SER A 365 -6.82 7.71 17.80
CA SER A 365 -7.26 8.46 18.98
C SER A 365 -7.55 9.92 18.65
N ASN A 366 -6.68 10.60 17.89
CA ASN A 366 -6.93 11.98 17.48
C ASN A 366 -8.17 12.11 16.60
N PHE A 367 -8.38 11.16 15.70
CA PHE A 367 -9.57 11.10 14.86
C PHE A 367 -10.85 10.90 15.70
N MET A 368 -10.86 9.92 16.61
CA MET A 368 -12.00 9.66 17.49
C MET A 368 -12.31 10.84 18.42
N SER A 369 -11.28 11.52 18.94
CA SER A 369 -11.45 12.74 19.73
C SER A 369 -11.99 13.91 18.90
N SER A 370 -11.54 14.06 17.65
CA SER A 370 -12.06 15.10 16.75
C SER A 370 -13.50 14.82 16.35
N LEU A 371 -13.84 13.56 16.10
CA LEU A 371 -15.20 13.12 15.81
C LEU A 371 -16.13 13.31 17.00
N SER A 372 -15.67 12.99 18.22
CA SER A 372 -16.47 13.22 19.43
C SER A 372 -16.66 14.71 19.70
N ALA A 373 -15.63 15.53 19.53
CA ALA A 373 -15.75 16.99 19.63
C ALA A 373 -16.71 17.57 18.57
N ALA A 374 -16.62 17.08 17.32
CA ALA A 374 -17.54 17.47 16.25
C ALA A 374 -18.98 17.02 16.50
N ALA A 375 -19.19 15.87 17.14
CA ALA A 375 -20.52 15.41 17.55
C ALA A 375 -21.10 16.24 18.71
N GLN A 376 -20.24 16.82 19.57
CA GLN A 376 -20.65 17.69 20.68
C GLN A 376 -20.94 19.14 20.26
N GLY A 377 -20.36 19.61 19.15
CA GLY A 377 -20.58 20.98 18.65
C GLY A 377 -22.06 21.29 18.32
N PRO A 378 -22.76 20.46 17.53
CA PRO A 378 -24.17 20.62 17.24
C PRO A 378 -25.03 20.56 18.51
N SER A 379 -24.77 19.62 19.42
CA SER A 379 -25.51 19.46 20.68
C SER A 379 -25.31 20.65 21.63
N GLN A 380 -24.09 21.19 21.74
CA GLN A 380 -23.85 22.40 22.52
C GLN A 380 -24.44 23.65 21.86
N SER A 381 -24.45 23.75 20.53
CA SER A 381 -25.13 24.85 19.82
C SER A 381 -26.65 24.79 19.98
N LEU A 382 -27.23 23.58 20.01
CA LEU A 382 -28.65 23.34 20.28
C LEU A 382 -29.02 23.60 21.75
N GLN A 383 -28.09 23.42 22.70
CA GLN A 383 -28.31 23.76 24.12
C GLN A 383 -28.07 25.23 24.44
N ALA A 384 -27.17 25.90 23.71
CA ALA A 384 -26.89 27.33 23.89
C ALA A 384 -27.93 28.24 23.23
N THR A 385 -28.68 27.71 22.25
CA THR A 385 -29.82 28.42 21.65
C THR A 385 -31.08 27.94 22.35
N ASN A 386 -31.84 28.84 22.97
CA ASN A 386 -33.14 28.54 23.59
C ASN A 386 -34.22 28.26 22.50
N MET A 387 -33.92 27.36 21.54
CA MET A 387 -34.83 26.99 20.46
C MET A 387 -35.83 25.96 20.97
N VAL A 388 -37.03 26.44 21.29
CA VAL A 388 -38.21 25.59 21.38
C VAL A 388 -38.60 25.19 19.96
N LEU A 389 -38.43 23.91 19.60
CA LEU A 389 -38.99 23.37 18.37
C LEU A 389 -40.51 23.16 18.57
N THR A 390 -41.33 24.19 18.31
CA THR A 390 -42.79 24.00 18.23
C THR A 390 -43.11 23.31 16.90
N GLY A 391 -43.19 21.99 16.92
CA GLY A 391 -43.79 21.22 15.83
C GLY A 391 -45.27 21.57 15.69
N ALA A 392 -45.69 21.99 14.50
CA ALA A 392 -47.08 22.17 14.14
C ALA A 392 -47.82 20.82 14.21
N HIS A 393 -48.42 20.50 15.36
CA HIS A 393 -49.48 19.50 15.42
C HIS A 393 -50.72 20.12 14.79
N GLY A 394 -50.98 19.79 13.52
CA GLY A 394 -52.26 20.05 12.88
C GLY A 394 -53.35 19.24 13.57
N SER A 395 -54.09 19.87 14.49
CA SER A 395 -55.32 19.33 15.05
C SER A 395 -56.36 19.20 13.95
N ARG A 396 -56.96 18.01 13.80
CA ARG A 396 -58.18 17.83 13.00
C ARG A 396 -59.31 18.61 13.68
N CYS A 397 -59.85 19.64 13.03
CA CYS A 397 -61.17 20.15 13.36
C CYS A 397 -62.22 19.12 12.89
N ALA A 398 -63.06 18.66 13.82
CA ALA A 398 -64.30 17.96 13.54
C ALA A 398 -65.46 18.93 13.82
N ALA A 399 -66.16 19.32 12.76
CA ALA A 399 -67.61 19.51 12.65
C ALA A 399 -67.91 20.01 11.24
#